data_AF-A0A2A2K982-F1
#
_entry.id   AF-A0A2A2K982-F1
#
_cell.length_a   1.000
_cell.length_b   1.000
_cell.length_c   1.000
_cell.angle_alpha   90.00
_cell.angle_beta   90.00
_cell.angle_gamma   90.00
#
_symmetry.space_group_name_H-M   'P 1'
#
loop_
_entity.id
_entity.type
_entity.pdbx_description
1 polymer ?
#
loop_
_entity_poly.entity_id
_entity_poly.type
_entity_poly.pdbx_seq_one_letter_code
_entity_poly.pdbx_strand_id
1 'polypeptide(L)'
;MHIRRTDHPGKADFDFSVSGLKFLLEEEKARSIIIFGDDRQFMRKLSKIATYDARFKNAKIVVNDNDSQGEDWYISSKLCSSFLMTVPESTFGWFLAFFSKRNDHVYYDHDILPYLIRFTGFHRNIWRPITWDINHKRLVLVDKM
;
A
#
# COMPACT_ATOMS: atom_id res chain seq x y z
N MET A 1 -1.73 1.48 -4.34
CA MET A 1 -0.75 1.25 -3.26
C MET A 1 0.02 2.54 -3.04
N HIS A 2 0.27 2.92 -1.80
CA HIS A 2 0.98 4.15 -1.45
C HIS A 2 2.29 3.84 -0.72
N ILE A 3 3.38 4.51 -1.15
CA ILE A 3 4.74 4.42 -0.63
C ILE A 3 5.15 5.79 -0.10
N ARG A 4 5.71 5.84 1.11
CA ARG A 4 6.25 7.06 1.72
C ARG A 4 7.68 6.84 2.20
N ARG A 5 8.65 7.68 1.79
CA ARG A 5 10.08 7.44 2.08
C ARG A 5 10.95 8.68 2.26
N THR A 6 10.73 9.79 1.56
CA THR A 6 11.77 10.83 1.40
C THR A 6 12.08 11.54 2.73
N ASP A 7 11.16 12.37 3.20
CA ASP A 7 11.23 13.19 4.42
C ASP A 7 10.46 12.59 5.60
N HIS A 8 9.87 11.40 5.44
CA HIS A 8 9.13 10.73 6.50
C HIS A 8 10.05 9.86 7.38
N PRO A 9 9.93 9.91 8.73
CA PRO A 9 10.79 9.13 9.63
C PRO A 9 10.51 7.61 9.53
N GLY A 10 9.25 7.19 9.45
CA GLY A 10 8.83 5.80 9.23
C GLY A 10 8.81 5.42 7.76
N LYS A 11 9.98 5.25 7.14
CA LYS A 11 10.08 4.97 5.69
C LYS A 11 9.49 3.61 5.36
N ALA A 12 8.80 3.52 4.22
CA ALA A 12 8.26 2.27 3.70
C ALA A 12 9.35 1.20 3.57
N ASP A 13 9.15 0.06 4.22
CA ASP A 13 10.05 -1.09 4.13
C ASP A 13 9.98 -1.74 2.74
N PHE A 14 11.13 -2.24 2.25
CA PHE A 14 11.22 -2.82 0.92
C PHE A 14 10.51 -4.18 0.82
N ASP A 15 10.74 -5.07 1.78
CA ASP A 15 10.22 -6.44 1.75
C ASP A 15 8.72 -6.46 2.03
N PHE A 16 8.26 -5.61 2.95
CA PHE A 16 6.84 -5.36 3.18
C PHE A 16 6.20 -4.79 1.91
N SER A 17 6.82 -3.82 1.24
CA SER A 17 6.26 -3.24 0.02
C SER A 17 6.14 -4.26 -1.12
N VAL A 18 7.15 -5.11 -1.32
CA VAL A 18 7.08 -6.20 -2.31
C VAL A 18 5.96 -7.19 -1.94
N SER A 19 5.87 -7.56 -0.68
CA SER A 19 4.84 -8.50 -0.21
C SER A 19 3.45 -7.89 -0.24
N GLY A 20 3.32 -6.58 -0.06
CA GLY A 20 2.08 -5.82 -0.22
C GLY A 20 1.61 -5.79 -1.68
N LEU A 21 2.52 -5.64 -2.65
CA LEU A 21 2.17 -5.82 -4.06
C LEU A 21 1.64 -7.23 -4.33
N LYS A 22 2.32 -8.27 -3.82
CA LYS A 22 1.88 -9.66 -3.98
C LYS A 22 0.53 -9.91 -3.33
N PHE A 23 0.31 -9.40 -2.12
CA PHE A 23 -0.98 -9.45 -1.42
C PHE A 23 -2.11 -8.86 -2.28
N LEU A 24 -1.91 -7.68 -2.87
CA LEU A 24 -2.90 -7.08 -3.76
C LEU A 24 -3.16 -7.93 -5.02
N LEU A 25 -2.13 -8.57 -5.58
CA LEU A 25 -2.28 -9.41 -6.76
C LEU A 25 -2.96 -10.75 -6.46
N GLU A 26 -2.66 -11.37 -5.31
CA GLU A 26 -3.15 -12.70 -4.94
C GLU A 26 -4.50 -12.66 -4.22
N GLU A 27 -4.55 -11.92 -3.11
CA GLU A 27 -5.71 -11.92 -2.20
C GLU A 27 -6.82 -11.02 -2.76
N GLU A 28 -6.44 -9.83 -3.22
CA GLU A 28 -7.37 -8.86 -3.82
C GLU A 28 -7.62 -9.11 -5.31
N LYS A 29 -6.90 -10.08 -5.90
CA LYS A 29 -6.99 -10.44 -7.33
C LYS A 29 -6.85 -9.22 -8.26
N ALA A 30 -6.04 -8.24 -7.86
CA ALA A 30 -5.86 -7.02 -8.62
C ALA A 30 -5.20 -7.34 -9.97
N ARG A 31 -5.83 -6.91 -11.07
CA ARG A 31 -5.25 -7.05 -12.42
C ARG A 31 -4.28 -5.93 -12.77
N SER A 32 -4.41 -4.80 -12.08
CA SER A 32 -3.58 -3.62 -12.29
C SER A 32 -3.37 -2.90 -10.97
N ILE A 33 -2.14 -2.45 -10.73
CA ILE A 33 -1.76 -1.72 -9.52
C ILE A 33 -1.17 -0.38 -9.94
N ILE A 34 -1.64 0.68 -9.28
CA ILE A 34 -1.03 2.00 -9.34
C ILE A 34 -0.25 2.21 -8.04
N ILE A 35 1.01 2.59 -8.15
CA ILE A 35 1.88 2.94 -7.03
C ILE A 35 1.96 4.47 -6.96
N PHE A 36 1.47 5.03 -5.86
CA PHE A 36 1.61 6.44 -5.49
C PHE A 36 2.77 6.58 -4.50
N GLY A 37 3.48 7.70 -4.53
CA GLY A 37 4.52 7.96 -3.55
C GLY A 37 5.52 9.02 -3.97
N ASP A 38 6.50 9.22 -3.10
CA ASP A 38 7.49 10.30 -3.14
C ASP A 38 8.86 9.86 -3.69
N ASP A 39 9.16 8.56 -3.69
CA ASP A 39 10.45 8.00 -4.12
C ASP A 39 10.31 7.21 -5.43
N ARG A 40 10.44 7.90 -6.57
CA ARG A 40 10.28 7.32 -7.92
C ARG A 40 11.25 6.18 -8.19
N GLN A 41 12.48 6.26 -7.70
CA GLN A 41 13.48 5.21 -7.91
C GLN A 41 13.09 3.93 -7.17
N PHE A 42 12.66 4.06 -5.92
CA PHE A 42 12.17 2.95 -5.12
C PHE A 42 10.90 2.33 -5.71
N MET A 43 9.91 3.15 -6.11
CA MET A 43 8.67 2.66 -6.71
C MET A 43 8.92 1.89 -8.02
N ARG A 44 9.83 2.37 -8.89
CA ARG A 44 10.22 1.66 -10.12
C ARG A 44 10.99 0.37 -9.84
N LYS A 45 11.77 0.33 -8.75
CA LYS A 45 12.46 -0.89 -8.31
C LYS A 45 11.44 -1.93 -7.83
N LEU A 46 10.46 -1.52 -7.03
CA LEU A 46 9.38 -2.38 -6.54
C LEU A 46 8.57 -2.99 -7.69
N SER A 47 8.16 -2.17 -8.66
CA SER A 47 7.32 -2.65 -9.77
C SER A 47 8.02 -3.73 -10.62
N LYS A 48 9.35 -3.63 -10.78
CA LYS A 48 10.15 -4.64 -11.48
C LYS A 48 10.31 -5.92 -10.65
N ILE A 49 10.57 -5.80 -9.35
CA ILE A 49 10.83 -6.97 -8.50
C ILE A 49 9.57 -7.80 -8.29
N ALA A 50 8.40 -7.17 -8.18
CA ALA A 50 7.13 -7.89 -8.07
C ALA A 50 6.84 -8.79 -9.30
N THR A 51 7.29 -8.40 -10.50
CA THR A 51 7.06 -9.17 -11.74
C THR A 51 8.11 -10.24 -12.04
N TYR A 52 9.17 -10.35 -11.22
CA TYR A 52 10.10 -11.49 -11.28
C TYR A 52 9.46 -12.80 -10.81
N ASP A 53 8.41 -12.71 -10.00
CA ASP A 53 7.57 -13.84 -9.69
C ASP A 53 6.77 -14.24 -10.94
N ALA A 54 6.97 -15.47 -11.42
CA ALA A 54 6.33 -15.95 -12.65
C ALA A 54 4.79 -15.86 -12.59
N ARG A 55 4.20 -15.92 -11.39
CA ARG A 55 2.76 -15.76 -11.16
C ARG A 55 2.25 -14.37 -11.55
N PHE A 56 3.10 -13.34 -11.43
CA PHE A 56 2.74 -11.94 -11.63
C PHE A 56 3.41 -11.30 -12.85
N LYS A 57 4.06 -12.09 -13.70
CA LYS A 57 4.76 -11.59 -14.89
C LYS A 57 3.86 -10.74 -15.81
N ASN A 58 2.56 -11.02 -15.84
CA ASN A 58 1.57 -10.31 -16.65
C ASN A 58 0.79 -9.23 -15.89
N ALA A 59 1.11 -8.99 -14.62
CA ALA A 59 0.45 -7.95 -13.83
C ALA A 59 0.86 -6.56 -14.34
N LYS A 60 -0.13 -5.67 -14.53
CA LYS A 60 0.14 -4.28 -14.92
C LYS A 60 0.42 -3.44 -13.68
N ILE A 61 1.69 -3.10 -13.43
CA ILE A 61 2.09 -2.24 -12.31
C ILE A 61 2.58 -0.90 -12.87
N VAL A 62 1.87 0.18 -12.53
CA VAL A 62 2.15 1.54 -12.99
C VAL A 62 2.66 2.37 -11.82
N VAL A 63 3.78 3.05 -12.01
CA VAL A 63 4.24 4.08 -11.07
C VAL A 63 3.59 5.38 -11.49
N ASN A 64 2.80 5.97 -10.59
CA ASN A 64 2.22 7.28 -10.80
C ASN A 64 3.31 8.34 -10.67
N ASP A 65 3.44 9.19 -11.67
CA ASP A 65 4.48 10.23 -11.76
C ASP A 65 3.92 11.65 -11.78
N ASN A 66 2.61 11.82 -11.54
CA ASN A 66 1.98 13.12 -11.38
C ASN A 66 2.63 13.91 -10.24
N ASP A 67 2.64 15.23 -10.39
CA ASP A 67 3.15 16.16 -9.37
C ASP A 67 2.01 16.81 -8.54
N SER A 68 0.74 16.57 -8.91
CA SER A 68 -0.44 17.15 -8.26
C SER A 68 -1.13 16.16 -7.32
N GLN A 69 -1.22 16.52 -6.04
CA GLN A 69 -1.96 15.73 -5.04
C GLN A 69 -3.44 15.54 -5.42
N GLY A 70 -4.06 16.55 -6.04
CA GLY A 70 -5.45 16.49 -6.46
C GLY A 70 -5.69 15.49 -7.59
N GLU A 71 -4.74 15.35 -8.51
CA GLU A 71 -4.80 14.34 -9.57
C GLU A 71 -4.68 12.94 -8.99
N ASP A 72 -3.81 12.74 -7.99
CA ASP A 72 -3.64 11.45 -7.33
C ASP A 72 -4.90 11.03 -6.57
N TRP A 73 -5.54 11.97 -5.87
CA TRP A 73 -6.84 11.73 -5.23
C TRP A 73 -7.92 11.40 -6.25
N TYR A 74 -7.97 12.13 -7.37
CA TYR A 74 -8.91 11.86 -8.45
C TYR A 74 -8.70 10.45 -9.03
N ILE A 75 -7.46 10.08 -9.36
CA ILE A 75 -7.09 8.74 -9.85
C ILE A 75 -7.49 7.68 -8.83
N SER A 76 -7.18 7.87 -7.54
CA SER A 76 -7.58 6.92 -6.49
C SER A 76 -9.10 6.72 -6.49
N SER A 77 -9.86 7.82 -6.55
CA SER A 77 -11.33 7.76 -6.55
C SER A 77 -11.95 7.10 -7.77
N LYS A 78 -11.30 7.23 -8.93
CA LYS A 78 -11.84 6.72 -10.19
C LYS A 78 -11.36 5.32 -10.53
N LEU A 79 -10.18 4.92 -10.10
CA LEU A 79 -9.54 3.70 -10.56
C LEU A 79 -9.26 2.68 -9.45
N CYS A 80 -9.06 3.09 -8.20
CA CYS A 80 -8.68 2.17 -7.14
C CYS A 80 -9.91 1.54 -6.47
N SER A 81 -10.06 0.22 -6.64
CA SER A 81 -11.08 -0.61 -5.96
C SER A 81 -10.58 -1.25 -4.67
N SER A 82 -9.29 -1.16 -4.38
CA SER A 82 -8.66 -1.55 -3.12
C SER A 82 -7.42 -0.70 -2.94
N PHE A 83 -6.98 -0.55 -1.70
CA PHE A 83 -5.87 0.34 -1.37
C PHE A 83 -4.97 -0.30 -0.33
N LEU A 84 -3.65 -0.07 -0.44
CA LEU A 84 -2.67 -0.53 0.54
C LEU A 84 -1.72 0.60 0.86
N MET A 85 -1.59 0.92 2.14
CA MET A 85 -0.64 1.89 2.68
C MET A 85 0.53 1.16 3.33
N THR A 86 1.74 1.35 2.82
CA THR A 86 2.94 0.78 3.46
C THR A 86 3.41 1.60 4.65
N VAL A 87 2.92 2.83 4.80
CA VAL A 87 3.22 3.70 5.93
C VAL A 87 1.90 4.33 6.39
N PRO A 88 1.23 3.75 7.41
CA PRO A 88 -0.03 4.26 7.94
C PRO A 88 0.12 5.61 8.66
N GLU A 89 1.32 6.15 8.83
CA GLU A 89 1.51 7.49 9.39
C GLU A 89 1.37 8.60 8.34
N SER A 90 1.28 8.25 7.05
CA SER A 90 1.18 9.24 5.98
C SER A 90 -0.25 9.76 5.83
N THR A 91 -0.48 11.03 6.19
CA THR A 91 -1.77 11.72 5.96
C THR A 91 -2.17 11.71 4.49
N PHE A 92 -1.22 11.86 3.57
CA PHE A 92 -1.48 11.75 2.13
C PHE A 92 -1.98 10.35 1.75
N GLY A 93 -1.37 9.30 2.31
CA GLY A 93 -1.84 7.93 2.17
C GLY A 93 -3.29 7.75 2.65
N TRP A 94 -3.66 8.35 3.78
CA TRP A 94 -5.04 8.33 4.30
C TRP A 94 -6.02 8.98 3.35
N PHE A 95 -5.70 10.15 2.78
CA PHE A 95 -6.60 10.79 1.80
C PHE A 95 -6.80 9.92 0.56
N LEU A 96 -5.72 9.35 0.01
CA LEU A 96 -5.83 8.46 -1.14
C LEU A 96 -6.72 7.25 -0.83
N ALA A 97 -6.53 6.63 0.33
CA ALA A 97 -7.31 5.49 0.76
C ALA A 97 -8.80 5.84 0.95
N PHE A 98 -9.09 6.97 1.61
CA PHE A 98 -10.44 7.47 1.84
C PHE A 98 -11.20 7.71 0.53
N PHE A 99 -10.50 8.24 -0.49
CA PHE A 99 -11.11 8.47 -1.79
C PHE A 99 -11.30 7.21 -2.62
N SER A 100 -10.64 6.10 -2.29
CA SER A 100 -10.78 4.85 -3.05
C SER A 100 -12.22 4.31 -3.01
N LYS A 101 -12.62 3.54 -4.03
CA LYS A 101 -14.04 3.16 -4.22
C LYS A 101 -14.60 2.25 -3.12
N ARG A 102 -13.75 1.46 -2.48
CA ARG A 102 -14.15 0.42 -1.53
C ARG A 102 -13.39 0.59 -0.23
N ASN A 103 -14.00 1.33 0.68
CA ASN A 103 -13.43 1.60 1.99
C ASN A 103 -13.28 0.33 2.87
N ASP A 104 -13.98 -0.76 2.54
CA ASP A 104 -13.85 -2.09 3.16
C ASP A 104 -12.63 -2.89 2.63
N HIS A 105 -11.95 -2.41 1.59
CA HIS A 105 -10.77 -3.04 0.98
C HIS A 105 -9.54 -2.11 1.05
N VAL A 106 -9.37 -1.48 2.21
CA VAL A 106 -8.19 -0.67 2.53
C VAL A 106 -7.33 -1.41 3.55
N TYR A 107 -6.06 -1.57 3.20
CA TYR A 107 -5.06 -2.32 3.95
C TYR A 107 -3.94 -1.41 4.43
N TYR A 108 -3.34 -1.73 5.56
CA TYR A 108 -2.20 -0.98 6.07
C TYR A 108 -1.24 -1.84 6.90
N ASP A 109 0.03 -1.49 6.87
CA ASP A 109 1.07 -2.11 7.69
C ASP A 109 0.75 -1.95 9.18
N HIS A 110 0.47 -3.05 9.87
CA HIS A 110 0.21 -3.05 11.30
C HIS A 110 1.47 -2.82 12.13
N ASP A 111 2.63 -3.25 11.62
CA ASP A 111 3.86 -3.38 12.39
C ASP A 111 4.68 -2.09 12.40
N ILE A 112 4.33 -1.11 11.55
CA ILE A 112 4.85 0.25 11.69
C ILE A 112 4.36 0.83 13.01
N LEU A 113 5.29 0.83 13.96
CA LEU A 113 5.14 1.51 15.24
C LEU A 113 4.95 3.00 14.98
N PRO A 114 3.85 3.61 15.45
CA PRO A 114 3.69 5.04 15.35
C PRO A 114 4.81 5.72 16.15
N TYR A 115 5.61 6.59 15.53
CA TYR A 115 6.45 7.56 16.25
C TYR A 115 5.59 8.43 17.17
N LEU A 116 4.30 8.54 16.87
CA LEU A 116 3.29 9.21 17.68
C LEU A 116 2.16 8.22 17.98
N ILE A 117 2.13 7.70 19.22
CA ILE A 117 1.07 6.84 19.80
C ILE A 117 -0.37 7.36 19.52
N ARG A 118 -0.51 8.64 19.13
CA ARG A 118 -1.77 9.37 18.90
C ARG A 118 -2.46 9.19 17.54
N PHE A 119 -1.83 8.62 16.51
CA PHE A 119 -2.51 8.43 15.21
C PHE A 119 -3.33 7.12 15.09
N THR A 120 -3.41 6.34 16.17
CA THR A 120 -3.98 4.99 16.13
C THR A 120 -5.51 4.90 16.28
N GLY A 121 -6.21 6.04 16.35
CA GLY A 121 -7.52 6.10 17.01
C GLY A 121 -8.80 6.01 16.17
N PHE A 122 -8.82 6.39 14.89
CA PHE A 122 -10.13 6.67 14.25
C PHE A 122 -10.64 5.67 13.20
N HIS A 123 -9.81 4.76 12.67
CA HIS A 123 -10.25 3.89 11.55
C HIS A 123 -9.83 2.42 11.64
N ARG A 124 -9.32 1.93 12.78
CA ARG A 124 -8.98 0.49 12.95
C ARG A 124 -10.15 -0.46 12.68
N ASN A 125 -11.39 0.03 12.81
CA ASN A 125 -12.60 -0.75 12.59
C ASN A 125 -13.15 -0.65 11.16
N ILE A 126 -12.63 0.26 10.33
CA ILE A 126 -13.07 0.44 8.95
C ILE A 126 -12.06 -0.22 8.00
N TRP A 127 -10.77 -0.07 8.30
CA TRP A 127 -9.68 -0.53 7.45
C TRP A 127 -8.93 -1.67 8.09
N ARG A 128 -8.27 -2.47 7.26
CA ARG A 128 -7.86 -3.83 7.58
C ARG A 128 -6.35 -3.89 7.81
N PRO A 129 -5.88 -3.99 9.06
CA PRO A 129 -4.45 -4.15 9.32
C PRO A 129 -3.94 -5.47 8.74
N ILE A 130 -2.77 -5.42 8.13
CA ILE A 130 -2.03 -6.60 7.67
C ILE A 130 -0.66 -6.66 8.34
N THR A 131 -0.18 -7.86 8.59
CA THR A 131 1.11 -8.16 9.21
C THR A 131 1.71 -9.40 8.54
N TRP A 132 2.95 -9.73 8.86
CA TRP A 132 3.58 -10.96 8.43
C TRP A 132 2.94 -12.18 9.09
N ASP A 133 2.81 -13.27 8.35
CA ASP A 133 2.45 -14.56 8.93
C ASP A 133 3.54 -15.06 9.90
N ILE A 134 3.21 -16.07 10.71
CA ILE A 134 4.12 -16.64 11.71
C ILE A 134 5.47 -17.12 11.16
N ASN A 135 5.52 -17.41 9.85
CA ASN A 135 6.73 -17.88 9.17
C ASN A 135 7.47 -16.76 8.45
N HIS A 136 6.96 -15.53 8.50
CA HIS A 136 7.50 -14.36 7.80
C HIS A 136 7.64 -14.57 6.28
N LYS A 137 6.67 -15.25 5.66
CA LYS A 137 6.64 -15.61 4.24
C LYS A 137 5.65 -14.79 3.42
N ARG A 138 4.54 -14.36 4.04
CA ARG A 138 3.50 -13.58 3.35
C ARG A 138 2.77 -12.66 4.31
N LEU A 139 2.12 -11.64 3.75
CA LEU A 139 1.23 -10.77 4.51
C LEU A 139 -0.14 -11.41 4.67
N VAL A 140 -0.68 -11.31 5.87
CA VAL A 140 -1.99 -11.79 6.27
C VAL A 140 -2.73 -10.70 7.03
N LEU A 141 -4.05 -10.83 7.11
CA LEU A 141 -4.84 -9.96 7.97
C LEU A 141 -4.59 -10.32 9.44
N VAL A 142 -4.56 -9.32 10.31
CA VAL A 142 -4.32 -9.53 11.75
C VAL A 142 -5.39 -10.41 12.40
N ASP A 143 -6.63 -10.40 11.89
CA ASP A 143 -7.72 -11.25 12.38
C ASP A 143 -7.65 -12.72 11.91
N LYS A 144 -6.68 -13.05 11.05
CA LYS A 144 -6.43 -14.40 10.51
C LYS A 144 -5.13 -15.04 11.01
N MET A 145 -4.42 -14.39 11.94
CA MET A 145 -3.30 -14.97 12.69
C MET A 145 -3.80 -15.88 13.80
#